data_AF-A0A8D0KR31-F1
#
_entry.id   AF-A0A8D0KR31-F1
#
_cell.length_a   1.000
_cell.length_b   1.000
_cell.length_c   1.000
_cell.angle_alpha   90.00
_cell.angle_beta   90.00
_cell.angle_gamma   90.00
#
_symmetry.space_group_name_H-M   'P 1'
#
loop_
_entity.id
_entity.type
_entity.pdbx_description
1 polymer ?
#
loop_
_entity_poly.entity_id
_entity_poly.type
_entity_poly.pdbx_seq_one_letter_code
_entity_poly.pdbx_strand_id
1 'polypeptide(L)'
;FCVSPQERMPQTPPFAAMFDSSGYNRNLYQSKEDDCGGLYYHDNNLLSGSLEALIQHLVPSVDYYPDRTYIFTFLLSSHLFMHPYELMAKICHLCIEQQRLSEPGIAPKILQLLTEWTETFPYDFRDERTMRNLKELAQRINLEGNGSVKQLLQNLIRKLTTVSQYEEVLAKINATSTDRLTVLKTKPQSIQRDIITVCSDPYDPYVLAQQLTHIELERLNYIGPEEFVQAFVQKDPLDNDKSCYRDQKKTRDLEAYVEWFNRLSYLVAAEICMVSKDFFC
;
A
#
# COMPACT_ATOMS: atom_id res chain seq x y z
N PHE A 1 -26.48 -4.86 54.08
CA PHE A 1 -26.46 -4.86 52.61
C PHE A 1 -25.73 -3.61 52.15
N CYS A 2 -24.50 -3.78 51.70
CA CYS A 2 -23.61 -2.71 51.27
C CYS A 2 -24.16 -2.02 50.02
N VAL A 3 -24.11 -0.68 50.02
CA VAL A 3 -24.34 0.15 48.84
C VAL A 3 -22.96 0.56 48.32
N SER A 4 -22.65 0.20 47.07
CA SER A 4 -21.39 0.47 46.39
C SER A 4 -21.19 1.98 46.13
N PRO A 5 -19.96 2.51 46.20
CA PRO A 5 -19.65 3.87 45.73
C PRO A 5 -19.44 3.90 44.21
N GLN A 6 -19.90 4.96 43.55
CA GLN A 6 -19.59 5.28 42.15
C GLN A 6 -18.09 5.52 41.98
N GLU A 7 -17.43 4.73 41.13
CA GLU A 7 -16.09 5.02 40.63
C GLU A 7 -16.15 6.15 39.59
N ARG A 8 -15.49 7.28 39.87
CA ARG A 8 -15.14 8.29 38.85
C ARG A 8 -13.75 7.98 38.31
N MET A 9 -13.60 7.99 36.98
CA MET A 9 -12.31 7.83 36.30
C MET A 9 -11.39 9.04 36.55
N PRO A 10 -10.05 8.83 36.62
CA PRO A 10 -9.07 9.91 36.76
C PRO A 10 -8.99 10.75 35.47
N GLN A 11 -9.05 12.07 35.61
CA GLN A 11 -8.89 13.04 34.52
C GLN A 11 -7.43 13.53 34.49
N THR A 12 -6.79 13.50 33.32
CA THR A 12 -5.47 14.07 33.06
C THR A 12 -5.54 15.60 32.95
N PRO A 13 -4.65 16.38 33.61
CA PRO A 13 -4.62 17.83 33.47
C PRO A 13 -3.92 18.27 32.17
N PRO A 14 -4.27 19.46 31.61
CA PRO A 14 -3.71 19.96 30.36
C PRO A 14 -2.24 20.38 30.52
N PHE A 15 -1.42 19.99 29.55
CA PHE A 15 0.04 20.14 29.55
C PHE A 15 0.46 21.55 29.11
N ALA A 16 0.24 22.55 29.97
CA ALA A 16 0.74 23.90 29.77
C ALA A 16 0.97 24.61 31.11
N ALA A 17 1.78 24.05 32.00
CA ALA A 17 2.35 24.76 33.14
C ALA A 17 3.32 23.85 33.93
N MET A 18 4.57 23.73 33.49
CA MET A 18 5.66 23.44 34.42
C MET A 18 6.93 24.17 33.96
N PHE A 19 7.07 25.41 34.45
CA PHE A 19 8.28 26.08 34.93
C PHE A 19 9.52 26.19 34.02
N ASP A 20 10.38 27.20 34.13
CA ASP A 20 10.34 28.64 34.43
C ASP A 20 11.79 29.11 34.23
N SER A 21 11.99 30.40 34.00
CA SER A 21 13.29 30.98 33.62
C SER A 21 14.30 31.14 34.76
N SER A 22 15.60 30.96 34.49
CA SER A 22 16.66 31.99 34.59
C SER A 22 18.07 31.43 34.94
N GLY A 23 19.11 31.99 34.30
CA GLY A 23 20.52 31.78 34.64
C GLY A 23 21.48 32.13 33.49
N TYR A 24 22.25 33.20 33.64
CA TYR A 24 22.97 33.93 32.59
C TYR A 24 24.31 33.33 32.08
N ASN A 25 24.64 33.72 30.83
CA ASN A 25 25.97 34.04 30.24
C ASN A 25 26.93 32.95 29.67
N ARG A 26 26.92 32.87 28.32
CA ARG A 26 28.00 33.20 27.35
C ARG A 26 29.44 32.66 27.60
N ASN A 27 29.81 31.66 26.78
CA ASN A 27 31.11 31.52 26.09
C ASN A 27 30.83 30.77 24.77
N LEU A 28 30.72 31.43 23.61
CA LEU A 28 31.80 31.75 22.65
C LEU A 28 32.66 30.55 22.22
N TYR A 29 32.48 30.19 20.95
CA TYR A 29 33.24 29.28 20.07
C TYR A 29 33.04 27.77 20.25
N GLN A 30 32.11 27.22 19.47
CA GLN A 30 32.51 26.19 18.51
C GLN A 30 31.88 26.49 17.15
N SER A 31 32.74 26.37 16.14
CA SER A 31 32.59 26.86 14.77
C SER A 31 31.41 26.21 14.04
N LYS A 32 30.84 26.95 13.10
CA LYS A 32 30.06 26.44 11.97
C LYS A 32 30.86 25.32 11.28
N GLU A 33 30.24 24.15 11.11
CA GLU A 33 30.39 23.22 9.99
C GLU A 33 29.33 22.10 10.12
N ASP A 34 28.40 22.06 9.15
CA ASP A 34 27.52 20.95 8.73
C ASP A 34 27.19 19.79 9.68
N ASP A 35 26.20 19.97 10.59
CA ASP A 35 25.50 18.84 11.21
C ASP A 35 24.09 18.67 10.58
N CYS A 36 24.06 18.34 9.30
CA CYS A 36 22.82 17.91 8.64
C CYS A 36 22.55 16.43 8.99
N GLY A 37 21.83 16.22 10.09
CA GLY A 37 20.95 15.08 10.39
C GLY A 37 21.31 13.72 9.76
N GLY A 38 22.24 13.00 10.37
CA GLY A 38 22.58 11.62 9.99
C GLY A 38 21.54 10.57 10.43
N LEU A 39 21.90 9.29 10.24
CA LEU A 39 21.14 8.12 10.71
C LEU A 39 21.41 7.87 12.20
N TYR A 40 20.36 7.54 12.95
CA TYR A 40 20.41 7.23 14.38
C TYR A 40 20.21 5.73 14.62
N TYR A 41 21.18 5.11 15.29
CA TYR A 41 21.17 3.68 15.60
C TYR A 41 21.04 3.41 17.09
N HIS A 42 20.35 2.33 17.45
CA HIS A 42 20.29 1.78 18.80
C HIS A 42 20.39 0.27 18.73
N ASP A 43 21.33 -0.32 19.48
CA ASP A 43 21.61 -1.76 19.45
C ASP A 43 21.79 -2.32 18.02
N ASN A 44 22.53 -1.58 17.18
CA ASN A 44 22.73 -1.84 15.75
C ASN A 44 21.45 -1.81 14.88
N ASN A 45 20.31 -1.38 15.41
CA ASN A 45 19.09 -1.18 14.63
C ASN A 45 18.94 0.29 14.26
N LEU A 46 18.64 0.55 12.98
CA LEU A 46 18.29 1.89 12.51
C LEU A 46 16.94 2.31 13.12
N LEU A 47 16.94 3.36 13.93
CA LEU A 47 15.73 3.88 14.57
C LEU A 47 15.11 5.04 13.79
N SER A 48 15.94 5.98 13.37
CA SER A 48 15.48 7.21 12.71
C SER A 48 16.60 7.89 11.92
N GLY A 49 16.25 8.90 11.14
CA GLY A 49 17.19 9.71 10.39
C GLY A 49 16.44 10.83 9.67
N SER A 50 17.19 11.76 9.08
CA SER A 50 16.59 12.67 8.10
C SER A 50 16.07 11.86 6.90
N LEU A 51 15.08 12.40 6.21
CA LEU A 51 14.52 11.77 5.00
C LEU A 51 15.61 11.53 3.96
N GLU A 52 16.49 12.49 3.75
CA GLU A 52 17.64 12.40 2.85
C GLU A 52 18.60 11.28 3.26
N ALA A 53 18.93 11.16 4.55
CA ALA A 53 19.80 10.09 5.05
C ALA A 53 19.15 8.70 4.88
N LEU A 54 17.84 8.58 5.12
CA LEU A 54 17.10 7.33 4.93
C LEU A 54 17.01 6.92 3.45
N ILE A 55 16.82 7.89 2.55
CA ILE A 55 16.85 7.64 1.10
C ILE A 55 18.27 7.24 0.67
N GLN A 56 19.30 7.89 1.18
CA GLN A 56 20.68 7.50 0.91
C GLN A 56 20.97 6.08 1.42
N HIS A 57 20.45 5.71 2.58
CA HIS A 57 20.56 4.35 3.13
C HIS A 57 19.82 3.28 2.30
N LEU A 58 18.83 3.68 1.49
CA LEU A 58 18.16 2.77 0.56
C LEU A 58 19.00 2.49 -0.69
N VAL A 59 19.92 3.38 -1.07
CA VAL A 59 20.73 3.22 -2.29
C VAL A 59 21.99 2.40 -1.97
N PRO A 60 22.20 1.24 -2.63
CA PRO A 60 23.41 0.44 -2.45
C PRO A 60 24.71 1.20 -2.74
N SER A 61 25.78 0.85 -2.03
CA SER A 61 27.16 1.29 -2.32
C SER A 61 28.03 0.09 -2.69
N VAL A 62 29.34 0.26 -2.85
CA VAL A 62 30.30 -0.84 -3.11
C VAL A 62 30.30 -1.87 -1.98
N ASP A 63 30.30 -1.42 -0.74
CA ASP A 63 30.46 -2.20 0.49
C ASP A 63 29.13 -2.50 1.20
N TYR A 64 28.05 -1.86 0.80
CA TYR A 64 26.74 -2.00 1.45
C TYR A 64 25.63 -2.36 0.47
N TYR A 65 24.65 -3.12 0.96
CA TYR A 65 23.37 -3.35 0.32
C TYR A 65 22.31 -3.34 1.43
N PRO A 66 21.21 -2.57 1.30
CA PRO A 66 20.16 -2.53 2.32
C PRO A 66 19.53 -3.90 2.49
N ASP A 67 19.24 -4.28 3.74
CA ASP A 67 18.56 -5.54 3.97
C ASP A 67 17.12 -5.49 3.43
N ARG A 68 16.56 -6.68 3.15
CA ARG A 68 15.23 -6.80 2.55
C ARG A 68 14.12 -6.22 3.41
N THR A 69 14.27 -6.26 4.74
CA THR A 69 13.28 -5.72 5.66
C THR A 69 13.27 -4.20 5.54
N TYR A 70 14.44 -3.57 5.53
CA TYR A 70 14.55 -2.13 5.31
C TYR A 70 14.00 -1.71 3.95
N ILE A 71 14.36 -2.39 2.86
CA ILE A 71 13.83 -2.10 1.51
C ILE A 71 12.31 -2.13 1.52
N PHE A 72 11.72 -3.24 2.00
CA PHE A 72 10.27 -3.41 2.06
C PHE A 72 9.61 -2.31 2.91
N THR A 73 10.07 -2.14 4.14
CA THR A 73 9.47 -1.21 5.12
C THR A 73 9.60 0.23 4.66
N PHE A 74 10.75 0.64 4.13
CA PHE A 74 10.96 2.01 3.67
C PHE A 74 10.12 2.30 2.42
N LEU A 75 10.14 1.43 1.41
CA LEU A 75 9.33 1.62 0.20
C LEU A 75 7.83 1.66 0.53
N LEU A 76 7.34 0.73 1.36
CA LEU A 76 5.94 0.71 1.80
C LEU A 76 5.58 1.99 2.56
N SER A 77 6.37 2.35 3.57
CA SER A 77 6.09 3.51 4.42
C SER A 77 6.27 4.84 3.70
N SER A 78 7.12 4.90 2.66
CA SER A 78 7.33 6.11 1.86
C SER A 78 6.04 6.64 1.26
N HIS A 79 5.07 5.76 0.96
CA HIS A 79 3.73 6.12 0.46
C HIS A 79 2.96 7.07 1.39
N LEU A 80 3.33 7.15 2.67
CA LEU A 80 2.70 8.05 3.64
C LEU A 80 3.18 9.51 3.51
N PHE A 81 4.38 9.74 2.98
CA PHE A 81 5.04 11.05 3.02
C PHE A 81 5.77 11.45 1.73
N MET A 82 5.87 10.57 0.73
CA MET A 82 6.48 10.84 -0.57
C MET A 82 5.79 10.05 -1.68
N HIS A 83 5.73 10.64 -2.87
CA HIS A 83 5.27 9.90 -4.05
C HIS A 83 6.36 8.96 -4.62
N PRO A 84 5.99 7.77 -5.13
CA PRO A 84 6.95 6.85 -5.75
C PRO A 84 7.78 7.48 -6.87
N TYR A 85 7.20 8.36 -7.69
CA TYR A 85 7.95 9.04 -8.76
C TYR A 85 9.02 10.00 -8.22
N GLU A 86 8.77 10.64 -7.07
CA GLU A 86 9.72 11.54 -6.40
C GLU A 86 10.84 10.75 -5.76
N LEU A 87 10.51 9.65 -5.09
CA LEU A 87 11.49 8.74 -4.51
C LEU A 87 12.40 8.16 -5.61
N MET A 88 11.81 7.69 -6.70
CA MET A 88 12.56 7.18 -7.84
C MET A 88 13.49 8.26 -8.43
N ALA A 89 13.02 9.49 -8.56
CA ALA A 89 13.86 10.59 -9.06
C ALA A 89 15.06 10.87 -8.13
N LYS A 90 14.85 10.86 -6.80
CA LYS A 90 15.93 11.02 -5.82
C LYS A 90 16.93 9.86 -5.89
N ILE A 91 16.46 8.61 -6.01
CA ILE A 91 17.32 7.43 -6.19
C ILE A 91 18.12 7.53 -7.50
N CYS A 92 17.46 7.89 -8.61
CA CYS A 92 18.15 8.13 -9.89
C CYS A 92 19.28 9.14 -9.76
N HIS A 93 19.04 10.24 -9.04
CA HIS A 93 20.05 11.28 -8.81
C HIS A 93 21.26 10.72 -8.05
N LEU A 94 21.04 10.05 -6.92
CA LEU A 94 22.09 9.45 -6.11
C LEU A 94 22.90 8.41 -6.90
N CYS A 95 22.23 7.57 -7.71
CA CYS A 95 22.90 6.61 -8.59
C CYS A 95 23.81 7.29 -9.62
N ILE A 96 23.39 8.41 -10.20
CA ILE A 96 24.20 9.17 -11.18
C ILE A 96 25.42 9.79 -10.49
N GLU A 97 25.26 10.34 -9.29
CA GLU A 97 26.37 10.88 -8.51
C GLU A 97 27.40 9.81 -8.17
N GLN A 98 26.95 8.63 -7.70
CA GLN A 98 27.82 7.49 -7.42
C GLN A 98 28.53 6.96 -8.67
N GLN A 99 27.86 6.92 -9.82
CA GLN A 99 28.48 6.48 -11.07
C GLN A 99 29.56 7.44 -11.57
N ARG A 100 29.39 8.75 -11.36
CA ARG A 100 30.42 9.76 -11.69
C ARG A 100 31.71 9.56 -10.90
N LEU A 101 31.60 9.02 -9.69
CA LEU A 101 32.73 8.69 -8.81
C LEU A 101 33.46 7.40 -9.25
N SER A 102 33.03 6.77 -10.35
CA SER A 102 33.69 5.62 -11.01
C SER A 102 33.91 4.41 -10.08
N GLU A 103 32.95 4.10 -9.21
CA GLU A 103 33.03 2.91 -8.37
C GLU A 103 32.53 1.66 -9.14
N PRO A 104 33.42 0.75 -9.58
CA PRO A 104 33.02 -0.45 -10.31
C PRO A 104 32.23 -1.39 -9.38
N GLY A 105 31.08 -1.90 -9.85
CA GLY A 105 30.30 -2.93 -9.16
C GLY A 105 29.00 -2.46 -8.49
N ILE A 106 28.67 -1.17 -8.50
CA ILE A 106 27.39 -0.66 -7.97
C ILE A 106 26.22 -0.98 -8.90
N ALA A 107 26.45 -0.93 -10.22
CA ALA A 107 25.47 -1.21 -11.27
C ALA A 107 24.56 -2.45 -11.03
N PRO A 108 25.10 -3.66 -10.79
CA PRO A 108 24.28 -4.84 -10.52
C PRO A 108 23.45 -4.72 -9.23
N LYS A 109 23.95 -4.04 -8.19
CA LYS A 109 23.22 -3.82 -6.95
C LYS A 109 22.03 -2.86 -7.15
N ILE A 110 22.20 -1.79 -7.93
CA ILE A 110 21.09 -0.91 -8.27
C ILE A 110 20.05 -1.66 -9.08
N LEU A 111 20.47 -2.46 -10.06
CA LEU A 111 19.54 -3.29 -10.83
C LEU A 111 18.78 -4.27 -9.93
N GLN A 112 19.44 -4.85 -8.93
CA GLN A 112 18.80 -5.69 -7.93
C GLN A 112 17.75 -4.90 -7.12
N LEU A 113 18.08 -3.72 -6.60
CA LEU A 113 17.12 -2.86 -5.89
C LEU A 113 15.89 -2.53 -6.76
N LEU A 114 16.11 -2.16 -8.02
CA LEU A 114 15.02 -1.88 -8.96
C LEU A 114 14.17 -3.13 -9.21
N THR A 115 14.79 -4.31 -9.29
CA THR A 115 14.07 -5.59 -9.41
C THR A 115 13.18 -5.80 -8.20
N GLU A 116 13.73 -5.69 -6.98
CA GLU A 116 13.00 -5.87 -5.72
C GLU A 116 11.83 -4.88 -5.61
N TRP A 117 12.02 -3.61 -5.99
CA TRP A 117 10.94 -2.63 -6.01
C TRP A 117 9.85 -3.01 -7.02
N THR A 118 10.21 -3.29 -8.28
CA THR A 118 9.24 -3.67 -9.32
C THR A 118 8.50 -4.98 -9.03
N GLU A 119 9.11 -5.85 -8.22
CA GLU A 119 8.47 -7.10 -7.82
C GLU A 119 7.52 -6.94 -6.64
N THR A 120 7.88 -6.09 -5.67
CA THR A 120 7.15 -5.89 -4.42
C THR A 120 6.00 -4.90 -4.59
N PHE A 121 6.23 -3.78 -5.29
CA PHE A 121 5.25 -2.71 -5.50
C PHE A 121 5.08 -2.42 -7.00
N PRO A 122 4.56 -3.37 -7.80
CA PRO A 122 4.41 -3.19 -9.23
C PRO A 122 3.51 -1.99 -9.58
N TYR A 123 2.54 -1.67 -8.72
CA TYR A 123 1.57 -0.60 -8.92
C TYR A 123 2.19 0.80 -8.95
N ASP A 124 3.33 1.03 -8.29
CA ASP A 124 4.08 2.30 -8.31
C ASP A 124 4.48 2.73 -9.74
N PHE A 125 4.63 1.74 -10.61
CA PHE A 125 5.05 1.91 -11.99
C PHE A 125 3.88 2.07 -12.97
N ARG A 126 2.64 2.15 -12.48
CA ARG A 126 1.51 2.65 -13.27
C ARG A 126 1.63 4.14 -13.56
N ASP A 127 2.35 4.88 -12.72
CA ASP A 127 2.69 6.26 -12.99
C ASP A 127 3.76 6.33 -14.10
N GLU A 128 3.41 7.01 -15.19
CA GLU A 128 4.29 7.18 -16.35
C GLU A 128 5.61 7.87 -16.00
N ARG A 129 5.65 8.74 -14.98
CA ARG A 129 6.88 9.38 -14.51
C ARG A 129 7.80 8.36 -13.84
N THR A 130 7.27 7.52 -12.96
CA THR A 130 8.03 6.44 -12.31
C THR A 130 8.58 5.46 -13.37
N MET A 131 7.72 5.05 -14.32
CA MET A 131 8.12 4.15 -15.41
C MET A 131 9.20 4.76 -16.32
N ARG A 132 9.13 6.05 -16.63
CA ARG A 132 10.19 6.74 -17.38
C ARG A 132 11.50 6.77 -16.62
N ASN A 133 11.48 7.17 -15.34
CA ASN A 133 12.68 7.22 -14.49
C ASN A 133 13.35 5.83 -14.38
N LEU A 134 12.54 4.77 -14.23
CA LEU A 134 13.03 3.38 -14.24
C LEU A 134 13.75 3.04 -15.55
N LYS A 135 13.11 3.33 -16.70
CA LYS A 135 13.69 3.02 -18.02
C LYS A 135 15.00 3.78 -18.24
N GLU A 136 15.06 5.05 -17.87
CA GLU A 136 16.27 5.86 -18.00
C GLU A 136 17.40 5.33 -17.12
N LEU A 137 17.12 5.03 -15.85
CA LEU A 137 18.13 4.51 -14.93
C LEU A 137 18.61 3.12 -15.35
N ALA A 138 17.69 2.21 -15.68
CA ALA A 138 18.04 0.86 -16.10
C ALA A 138 18.85 0.86 -17.41
N GLN A 139 18.55 1.74 -18.36
CA GLN A 139 19.35 1.90 -19.58
C GLN A 139 20.76 2.41 -19.30
N ARG A 140 20.92 3.35 -18.36
CA ARG A 140 22.25 3.90 -17.97
C ARG A 140 23.13 2.87 -17.28
N ILE A 141 22.53 1.98 -16.49
CA ILE A 141 23.23 0.90 -15.76
C ILE A 141 23.68 -0.23 -16.72
N ASN A 142 23.00 -0.38 -17.86
CA ASN A 142 23.19 -1.47 -18.82
C ASN A 142 24.42 -1.31 -19.74
N LEU A 143 25.57 -0.92 -19.19
CA LEU A 143 26.78 -0.69 -19.98
C LEU A 143 27.38 -1.97 -20.59
N GLU A 144 27.02 -3.17 -20.10
CA GLU A 144 27.68 -4.43 -20.52
C GLU A 144 26.76 -5.63 -20.85
N GLY A 145 25.42 -5.54 -20.76
CA GLY A 145 24.60 -6.74 -21.02
C GLY A 145 23.08 -6.54 -21.06
N ASN A 146 22.54 -6.38 -22.27
CA ASN A 146 21.13 -6.09 -22.57
C ASN A 146 20.07 -7.09 -22.02
N GLY A 147 20.46 -8.20 -21.39
CA GLY A 147 19.54 -9.27 -20.97
C GLY A 147 18.70 -8.91 -19.74
N SER A 148 19.36 -8.53 -18.64
CA SER A 148 18.71 -8.42 -17.33
C SER A 148 17.73 -7.24 -17.24
N VAL A 149 18.07 -6.10 -17.85
CA VAL A 149 17.18 -4.92 -17.88
C VAL A 149 15.94 -5.17 -18.74
N LYS A 150 16.10 -5.85 -19.87
CA LYS A 150 14.95 -6.22 -20.71
C LYS A 150 14.03 -7.19 -19.99
N GLN A 151 14.59 -8.17 -19.27
CA GLN A 151 13.81 -9.11 -18.46
C GLN A 151 13.04 -8.41 -17.34
N LEU A 152 13.67 -7.49 -16.61
CA LEU A 152 13.01 -6.68 -15.58
C LEU A 152 11.80 -5.92 -16.16
N LEU A 153 12.00 -5.19 -17.25
CA LEU A 153 10.93 -4.40 -17.88
C LEU A 153 9.82 -5.31 -18.41
N GLN A 154 10.16 -6.44 -19.03
CA GLN A 154 9.18 -7.41 -19.51
C GLN A 154 8.36 -8.02 -18.38
N ASN A 155 9.01 -8.38 -17.26
CA ASN A 155 8.33 -8.93 -16.08
C ASN A 155 7.37 -7.92 -15.47
N LEU A 156 7.80 -6.66 -15.33
CA LEU A 156 6.96 -5.58 -14.82
C LEU A 156 5.75 -5.33 -15.73
N ILE A 157 5.97 -5.19 -17.05
CA ILE A 157 4.88 -4.98 -18.01
C ILE A 157 3.88 -6.14 -17.97
N ARG A 158 4.36 -7.39 -17.87
CA ARG A 158 3.51 -8.57 -17.74
C ARG A 158 2.64 -8.48 -16.48
N LYS A 159 3.23 -8.18 -15.31
CA LYS A 159 2.49 -7.99 -14.05
C LYS A 159 1.43 -6.91 -14.17
N LEU A 160 1.82 -5.72 -14.67
CA LEU A 160 0.90 -4.59 -14.86
C LEU A 160 -0.26 -4.92 -15.82
N THR A 161 0.02 -5.71 -16.86
CA THR A 161 -1.00 -6.16 -17.81
C THR A 161 -2.00 -7.11 -17.16
N THR A 162 -1.53 -8.10 -16.40
CA THR A 162 -2.38 -9.04 -15.66
C THR A 162 -3.31 -8.31 -14.69
N VAL A 163 -2.77 -7.35 -13.93
CA VAL A 163 -3.57 -6.49 -13.04
C VAL A 163 -4.62 -5.71 -13.83
N SER A 164 -4.23 -5.07 -14.94
CA SER A 164 -5.17 -4.24 -15.73
C SER A 164 -6.31 -5.08 -16.33
N GLN A 165 -6.02 -6.32 -16.73
CA GLN A 165 -7.05 -7.27 -17.20
C GLN A 165 -8.00 -7.66 -16.07
N TYR A 166 -7.46 -7.91 -14.88
CA TYR A 166 -8.27 -8.23 -13.71
C TYR A 166 -9.24 -7.10 -13.34
N GLU A 167 -8.75 -5.85 -13.32
CA GLU A 167 -9.60 -4.67 -13.07
C GLU A 167 -10.70 -4.51 -14.13
N GLU A 168 -10.41 -4.81 -15.41
CA GLU A 168 -11.43 -4.79 -16.47
C GLU A 168 -12.52 -5.85 -16.23
N VAL A 169 -12.13 -7.05 -15.79
CA VAL A 169 -13.07 -8.12 -15.42
C VAL A 169 -13.93 -7.68 -14.23
N LEU A 170 -13.32 -7.11 -13.18
CA LEU A 170 -14.06 -6.56 -12.04
C LEU A 170 -15.05 -5.47 -12.47
N ALA A 171 -14.63 -4.55 -13.33
CA ALA A 171 -15.50 -3.49 -13.85
C ALA A 171 -16.72 -4.06 -14.60
N LYS A 172 -16.54 -5.10 -15.42
CA LYS A 172 -17.63 -5.79 -16.12
C LYS A 172 -18.59 -6.51 -15.16
N ILE A 173 -18.07 -7.16 -14.12
CA ILE A 173 -18.88 -7.80 -13.09
C ILE A 173 -19.74 -6.75 -12.35
N ASN A 174 -19.14 -5.63 -11.97
CA ASN A 174 -19.83 -4.55 -11.26
C ASN A 174 -20.89 -3.86 -12.14
N ALA A 175 -20.61 -3.65 -13.43
CA ALA A 175 -21.59 -3.15 -14.39
C ALA A 175 -22.79 -4.11 -14.52
N THR A 176 -22.52 -5.40 -14.74
CA THR A 176 -23.56 -6.44 -14.84
C THR A 176 -24.42 -6.52 -13.56
N SER A 177 -23.79 -6.38 -12.40
CA SER A 177 -24.49 -6.35 -11.12
C SER A 177 -25.43 -5.15 -11.01
N THR A 178 -24.98 -3.97 -11.46
CA THR A 178 -25.78 -2.74 -11.45
C THR A 178 -26.98 -2.88 -12.38
N ASP A 179 -26.78 -3.45 -13.57
CA ASP A 179 -27.86 -3.72 -14.53
C ASP A 179 -28.88 -4.72 -13.96
N ARG A 180 -28.44 -5.80 -13.31
CA ARG A 180 -29.38 -6.74 -12.67
C ARG A 180 -30.15 -6.11 -11.52
N LEU A 181 -29.54 -5.20 -10.76
CA LEU A 181 -30.22 -4.46 -9.70
C LEU A 181 -31.30 -3.52 -10.26
N THR A 182 -31.07 -2.88 -11.40
CA THR A 182 -32.10 -2.03 -12.05
C THR A 182 -33.27 -2.85 -12.58
N VAL A 183 -33.00 -4.06 -13.11
CA VAL A 183 -34.05 -5.01 -13.52
C VAL A 183 -34.84 -5.52 -12.30
N LEU A 184 -34.19 -5.86 -11.18
CA LEU A 184 -34.87 -6.28 -9.94
C LEU A 184 -35.83 -5.21 -9.39
N LYS A 185 -35.45 -3.93 -9.46
CA LYS A 185 -36.32 -2.81 -9.05
C LYS A 185 -37.57 -2.67 -9.92
N THR A 186 -37.53 -3.11 -11.18
CA THR A 186 -38.65 -2.97 -12.14
C THR A 186 -39.48 -4.26 -12.26
N LYS A 187 -38.91 -5.44 -11.97
CA LYS A 187 -39.60 -6.74 -11.92
C LYS A 187 -39.02 -7.63 -10.79
N PRO A 188 -39.59 -7.59 -9.57
CA PRO A 188 -39.03 -8.31 -8.41
C PRO A 188 -39.17 -9.84 -8.49
N GLN A 189 -40.10 -10.38 -9.28
CA GLN A 189 -40.41 -11.82 -9.32
C GLN A 189 -39.52 -12.66 -10.27
N SER A 190 -38.62 -12.06 -11.06
CA SER A 190 -37.97 -12.77 -12.17
C SER A 190 -36.55 -13.28 -11.93
N ILE A 191 -35.90 -13.00 -10.79
CA ILE A 191 -34.45 -13.28 -10.59
C ILE A 191 -34.10 -13.87 -9.19
N GLN A 192 -35.07 -14.30 -8.37
CA GLN A 192 -34.71 -15.07 -7.17
C GLN A 192 -34.35 -16.50 -7.58
N ARG A 193 -33.05 -16.79 -7.72
CA ARG A 193 -32.55 -18.14 -7.48
C ARG A 193 -32.27 -18.21 -5.99
N ASP A 194 -33.08 -18.96 -5.25
CA ASP A 194 -32.80 -19.21 -3.84
C ASP A 194 -31.44 -19.88 -3.74
N ILE A 195 -30.65 -19.52 -2.72
CA ILE A 195 -29.35 -20.16 -2.47
C ILE A 195 -29.50 -21.69 -2.33
N ILE A 196 -30.68 -22.15 -1.87
CA ILE A 196 -31.07 -23.55 -1.77
C ILE A 196 -31.25 -24.22 -3.15
N THR A 197 -31.65 -23.46 -4.18
CA THR A 197 -31.77 -23.97 -5.56
C THR A 197 -30.42 -24.01 -6.29
N VAL A 198 -29.50 -23.10 -5.94
CA VAL A 198 -28.10 -23.21 -6.35
C VAL A 198 -27.46 -24.42 -5.66
N CYS A 199 -27.83 -24.56 -4.39
CA CYS A 199 -27.76 -25.61 -3.36
C CYS A 199 -28.30 -27.04 -3.56
N SER A 200 -28.64 -27.46 -4.78
CA SER A 200 -29.56 -28.60 -5.00
C SER A 200 -28.99 -30.00 -4.67
N ASP A 201 -27.67 -30.18 -4.59
CA ASP A 201 -27.04 -31.49 -4.35
C ASP A 201 -26.52 -31.64 -2.89
N PRO A 202 -26.57 -32.82 -2.26
CA PRO A 202 -26.00 -33.04 -0.92
C PRO A 202 -24.50 -32.71 -0.77
N TYR A 203 -23.71 -32.59 -1.85
CA TYR A 203 -22.30 -32.13 -1.81
C TYR A 203 -22.11 -30.62 -2.05
N ASP A 204 -23.19 -29.91 -2.32
CA ASP A 204 -23.21 -28.53 -2.80
C ASP A 204 -22.78 -27.46 -1.78
N PRO A 205 -23.03 -27.59 -0.45
CA PRO A 205 -22.51 -26.62 0.52
C PRO A 205 -20.98 -26.52 0.53
N TYR A 206 -20.29 -27.65 0.34
CA TYR A 206 -18.84 -27.69 0.25
C TYR A 206 -18.34 -27.07 -1.05
N VAL A 207 -19.02 -27.35 -2.17
CA VAL A 207 -18.69 -26.77 -3.47
C VAL A 207 -18.87 -25.25 -3.43
N LEU A 208 -19.98 -24.75 -2.89
CA LEU A 208 -20.21 -23.31 -2.73
C LEU A 208 -19.13 -22.65 -1.86
N ALA A 209 -18.79 -23.25 -0.72
CA ALA A 209 -17.72 -22.75 0.14
C ALA A 209 -16.36 -22.71 -0.58
N GLN A 210 -16.05 -23.76 -1.35
CA GLN A 210 -14.84 -23.82 -2.16
C GLN A 210 -14.82 -22.73 -3.24
N GLN A 211 -15.93 -22.50 -3.94
CA GLN A 211 -16.03 -21.44 -4.94
C GLN A 211 -15.88 -20.04 -4.32
N LEU A 212 -16.53 -19.78 -3.17
CA LEU A 212 -16.38 -18.53 -2.44
C LEU A 212 -14.93 -18.32 -1.98
N THR A 213 -14.25 -19.38 -1.53
CA THR A 213 -12.83 -19.34 -1.16
C THR A 213 -11.94 -19.02 -2.36
N HIS A 214 -12.19 -19.64 -3.53
CA HIS A 214 -11.44 -19.32 -4.75
C HIS A 214 -11.60 -17.86 -5.16
N ILE A 215 -12.84 -17.38 -5.11
CA ILE A 215 -13.19 -15.99 -5.40
C ILE A 215 -12.52 -15.03 -4.41
N GLU A 216 -12.49 -15.35 -3.12
CA GLU A 216 -11.81 -14.56 -2.09
C GLU A 216 -10.30 -14.51 -2.31
N LEU A 217 -9.66 -15.67 -2.50
CA LEU A 217 -8.22 -15.76 -2.75
C LEU A 217 -7.81 -15.02 -4.02
N GLU A 218 -8.62 -15.10 -5.08
CA GLU A 218 -8.38 -14.32 -6.30
C GLU A 218 -8.39 -12.83 -5.99
N ARG A 219 -9.40 -12.30 -5.26
CA ARG A 219 -9.43 -10.89 -4.89
C ARG A 219 -8.26 -10.46 -4.02
N LEU A 220 -7.95 -11.24 -2.98
CA LEU A 220 -6.84 -10.93 -2.06
C LEU A 220 -5.49 -10.86 -2.80
N ASN A 221 -5.28 -11.69 -3.82
CA ASN A 221 -4.02 -11.74 -4.57
C ASN A 221 -3.74 -10.46 -5.39
N TYR A 222 -4.74 -9.62 -5.65
CA TYR A 222 -4.56 -8.35 -6.35
C TYR A 222 -4.44 -7.16 -5.41
N ILE A 223 -4.64 -7.33 -4.10
CA ILE A 223 -4.50 -6.23 -3.14
C ILE A 223 -3.02 -6.02 -2.83
N GLY A 224 -2.51 -4.83 -3.17
CA GLY A 224 -1.15 -4.43 -2.86
C GLY A 224 -0.99 -4.08 -1.36
N PRO A 225 0.16 -4.37 -0.73
CA PRO A 225 0.45 -3.94 0.65
C PRO A 225 0.31 -2.41 0.84
N GLU A 226 0.64 -1.63 -0.19
CA GLU A 226 0.50 -0.19 -0.25
C GLU A 226 -0.96 0.27 -0.12
N GLU A 227 -1.94 -0.52 -0.59
CA GLU A 227 -3.36 -0.18 -0.46
C GLU A 227 -3.80 -0.16 1.00
N PHE A 228 -3.26 -1.05 1.83
CA PHE A 228 -3.55 -1.06 3.26
C PHE A 228 -3.02 0.21 3.92
N VAL A 229 -1.79 0.62 3.59
CA VAL A 229 -1.20 1.84 4.14
C VAL A 229 -2.01 3.07 3.69
N GLN A 230 -2.37 3.14 2.41
CA GLN A 230 -3.17 4.22 1.86
C GLN A 230 -4.59 4.27 2.43
N ALA A 231 -5.17 3.15 2.85
CA ALA A 231 -6.47 3.11 3.51
C ALA A 231 -6.47 3.83 4.87
N PHE A 232 -5.32 3.90 5.55
CA PHE A 232 -5.16 4.60 6.83
C PHE A 232 -4.72 6.06 6.70
N VAL A 233 -4.34 6.52 5.50
CA VAL A 233 -4.04 7.93 5.25
C VAL A 233 -5.34 8.72 5.38
N GLN A 234 -5.48 9.41 6.51
CA GLN A 234 -6.70 10.10 6.93
C GLN A 234 -7.29 10.95 5.79
N LYS A 235 -8.52 10.62 5.39
CA LYS A 235 -9.40 11.53 4.63
C LYS A 235 -9.96 12.55 5.63
N ASP A 236 -9.14 13.50 6.08
CA ASP A 236 -9.66 14.58 6.90
C ASP A 236 -10.68 15.39 6.05
N PRO A 237 -11.97 15.45 6.41
CA PRO A 237 -13.00 16.08 5.58
C PRO A 237 -12.83 17.60 5.47
N LEU A 238 -12.03 18.21 6.36
CA LEU A 238 -11.86 19.65 6.48
C LEU A 238 -10.65 20.19 5.72
N ASP A 239 -9.76 19.32 5.23
CA ASP A 239 -8.59 19.72 4.46
C ASP A 239 -8.96 19.85 2.98
N ASN A 240 -9.51 21.03 2.67
CA ASN A 240 -9.81 21.48 1.32
C ASN A 240 -8.52 21.95 0.60
N ASP A 241 -7.38 21.97 1.29
CA ASP A 241 -6.11 22.11 0.64
C ASP A 241 -5.69 20.77 0.03
N LYS A 242 -4.95 20.85 -1.06
CA LYS A 242 -4.62 19.74 -1.94
C LYS A 242 -3.88 18.66 -1.15
N SER A 243 -4.61 17.71 -0.56
CA SER A 243 -4.01 16.50 -0.01
C SER A 243 -3.11 15.95 -1.10
N CYS A 244 -1.80 15.92 -0.84
CA CYS A 244 -0.72 15.59 -1.78
C CYS A 244 -0.85 14.17 -2.38
N TYR A 245 -2.01 13.50 -2.27
CA TYR A 245 -2.22 12.08 -2.51
C TYR A 245 -3.51 11.77 -3.26
N ARG A 246 -4.25 12.78 -3.74
CA ARG A 246 -5.58 12.57 -4.32
C ARG A 246 -5.56 12.06 -5.76
N ASP A 247 -4.47 12.31 -6.48
CA ASP A 247 -4.38 12.11 -7.94
C ASP A 247 -3.72 10.80 -8.38
N GLN A 248 -3.44 9.90 -7.43
CA GLN A 248 -3.09 8.53 -7.79
C GLN A 248 -4.33 7.92 -8.46
N LYS A 249 -4.15 7.27 -9.61
CA LYS A 249 -5.09 6.24 -10.07
C LYS A 249 -5.10 5.16 -9.00
N LYS A 250 -5.84 5.40 -7.91
CA LYS A 250 -5.90 4.52 -6.76
C LYS A 250 -6.34 3.18 -7.28
N THR A 251 -5.50 2.16 -7.09
CA THR A 251 -5.98 0.79 -7.06
C THR A 251 -7.10 0.76 -6.02
N ARG A 252 -8.24 0.24 -6.44
CA ARG A 252 -9.44 0.14 -5.61
C ARG A 252 -9.72 -1.31 -5.30
N ASP A 253 -8.71 -2.17 -5.37
CA ASP A 253 -8.85 -3.60 -5.21
C ASP A 253 -9.22 -3.91 -3.76
N LEU A 254 -8.62 -3.21 -2.79
CA LEU A 254 -9.04 -3.27 -1.39
C LEU A 254 -10.48 -2.76 -1.18
N GLU A 255 -10.86 -1.62 -1.76
CA GLU A 255 -12.22 -1.08 -1.65
C GLU A 255 -13.25 -2.05 -2.29
N ALA A 256 -12.93 -2.63 -3.44
CA ALA A 256 -13.76 -3.60 -4.15
C ALA A 256 -13.89 -4.92 -3.38
N TYR A 257 -12.81 -5.38 -2.73
CA TYR A 257 -12.85 -6.54 -1.83
C TYR A 257 -13.79 -6.29 -0.65
N VAL A 258 -13.67 -5.13 0.03
CA VAL A 258 -14.54 -4.77 1.16
C VAL A 258 -16.00 -4.69 0.71
N GLU A 259 -16.28 -4.10 -0.46
CA GLU A 259 -17.64 -4.07 -1.01
C GLU A 259 -18.19 -5.47 -1.26
N TRP A 260 -17.39 -6.36 -1.89
CA TRP A 260 -17.80 -7.74 -2.12
C TRP A 260 -18.05 -8.51 -0.82
N PHE A 261 -17.15 -8.39 0.16
CA PHE A 261 -17.26 -9.02 1.47
C PHE A 261 -18.55 -8.61 2.17
N ASN A 262 -18.86 -7.30 2.15
CA ASN A 262 -20.09 -6.77 2.72
C ASN A 262 -21.32 -7.32 1.99
N ARG A 263 -21.30 -7.37 0.65
CA ARG A 263 -22.41 -7.93 -0.14
C ARG A 263 -22.67 -9.41 0.19
N LEU A 264 -21.63 -10.21 0.34
CA LEU A 264 -21.75 -11.60 0.76
C LEU A 264 -22.32 -11.71 2.18
N SER A 265 -21.86 -10.88 3.11
CA SER A 265 -22.36 -10.84 4.48
C SER A 265 -23.86 -10.47 4.54
N TYR A 266 -24.28 -9.48 3.76
CA TYR A 266 -25.69 -9.10 3.65
C TYR A 266 -26.54 -10.20 3.02
N LEU A 267 -26.02 -10.93 2.02
CA LEU A 267 -26.71 -12.07 1.42
C LEU A 267 -27.01 -13.13 2.48
N VAL A 268 -25.99 -13.54 3.25
CA VAL A 268 -26.14 -14.54 4.33
C VAL A 268 -27.17 -14.08 5.37
N ALA A 269 -27.07 -12.82 5.82
CA ALA A 269 -28.02 -12.27 6.78
C ALA A 269 -29.46 -12.24 6.24
N ALA A 270 -29.64 -11.88 4.97
CA ALA A 270 -30.96 -11.85 4.32
C ALA A 270 -31.59 -13.24 4.22
N GLU A 271 -30.83 -14.25 3.78
CA GLU A 271 -31.29 -15.64 3.70
C GLU A 271 -31.75 -16.16 5.07
N ILE A 272 -30.96 -15.93 6.13
CA ILE A 272 -31.33 -16.32 7.51
C ILE A 272 -32.65 -15.65 7.93
N CYS A 273 -32.80 -14.35 7.66
CA CYS A 273 -34.00 -13.61 8.06
C CYS A 273 -35.25 -14.00 7.25
N MET A 274 -35.10 -14.44 5.99
CA MET A 274 -36.22 -14.86 5.14
C MET A 274 -36.80 -16.20 5.60
N VAL A 275 -35.96 -17.17 5.97
CA VAL A 275 -36.41 -18.50 6.45
C VAL A 275 -37.28 -18.41 7.72
N SER A 276 -37.06 -17.43 8.58
CA SER A 276 -37.86 -17.22 9.80
C SER A 276 -39.30 -16.73 9.57
N LYS A 277 -39.66 -16.23 8.38
CA LYS A 277 -41.04 -15.82 8.08
C LYS A 277 -41.96 -16.98 7.72
N ASP A 278 -41.43 -18.05 7.14
CA ASP A 278 -42.24 -19.16 6.63
C ASP A 278 -42.62 -20.20 7.70
N PHE A 279 -42.00 -20.15 8.88
CA PHE A 279 -42.33 -21.02 10.02
C PHE A 279 -43.43 -20.48 10.96
N PHE A 280 -43.90 -19.24 10.75
CA PHE A 280 -44.90 -18.58 11.60
C PHE A 280 -46.25 -18.29 10.90
N CYS A 281 -46.49 -18.86 9.70
CA CYS A 281 -47.78 -18.81 9.00
C CYS A 281 -48.45 -20.19 8.99
#